data_AF-A0A6J0M2V9-F1
#
_entry.id   AF-A0A6J0M2V9-F1
#
_cell.length_a   1.000
_cell.length_b   1.000
_cell.length_c   1.000
_cell.angle_alpha   90.00
_cell.angle_beta   90.00
_cell.angle_gamma   90.00
#
_symmetry.space_group_name_H-M   'P 1'
#
loop_
_entity.id
_entity.type
_entity.pdbx_description
1 polymer ?
#
loop_
_entity_poly.entity_id
_entity_poly.type
_entity_poly.pdbx_seq_one_letter_code
_entity_poly.pdbx_strand_id
1 'polypeptide(L)'
;MKTKRLRQYSNKQRILLVGEVDFSFSLSLARAFGSATNLTATSLDTREEIELNYANGKANIEELTRLGCTVIHGFNVHSMRLAPRSERYDRIIFNFPHSGLHQELVRGFLKSAKKMVKDKDGEIHITHKTAHPFSEWKIEILAEANGLCLTQEVEFNKWYFPGYSNKKGSGPCWAFPSPCPTL
;
A
#
# COMPACT_ATOMS: atom_id res chain seq x y z
N MET A 1 3.56 -13.70 -22.53
CA MET A 1 2.93 -13.98 -21.22
C MET A 1 1.45 -13.61 -21.23
N LYS A 2 0.57 -14.55 -20.85
CA LYS A 2 -0.88 -14.32 -20.66
C LYS A 2 -1.11 -13.30 -19.53
N THR A 3 -2.14 -12.46 -19.68
CA THR A 3 -2.55 -11.50 -18.66
C THR A 3 -3.24 -12.24 -17.51
N LYS A 4 -2.73 -12.04 -16.29
CA LYS A 4 -3.33 -12.53 -15.05
C LYS A 4 -3.77 -11.32 -14.24
N ARG A 5 -4.93 -11.42 -13.60
CA ARG A 5 -5.56 -10.31 -12.87
C ARG A 5 -6.05 -10.78 -11.50
N LEU A 6 -5.96 -9.87 -10.53
CA LEU A 6 -6.66 -9.95 -9.26
C LEU A 6 -7.39 -8.62 -9.07
N ARG A 7 -8.72 -8.66 -9.22
CA ARG A 7 -9.58 -7.46 -9.23
C ARG A 7 -9.09 -6.43 -10.25
N GLN A 8 -8.80 -5.20 -9.82
CA GLN A 8 -8.33 -4.10 -10.67
C GLN A 8 -6.84 -4.17 -11.00
N TYR A 9 -6.08 -5.10 -10.41
CA TYR A 9 -4.64 -5.22 -10.59
C TYR A 9 -4.29 -6.36 -11.55
N SER A 10 -3.22 -6.18 -12.33
CA SER A 10 -2.75 -7.15 -13.32
C SER A 10 -1.24 -7.28 -13.35
N ASN A 11 -0.75 -8.42 -13.82
CA ASN A 11 0.68 -8.69 -14.04
C ASN A 11 1.30 -7.88 -15.20
N LYS A 12 0.55 -6.96 -15.82
CA LYS A 12 1.04 -6.03 -16.85
C LYS A 12 1.31 -4.63 -16.30
N GLN A 13 0.85 -4.34 -15.09
CA GLN A 13 1.06 -3.07 -14.41
C GLN A 13 2.31 -3.15 -13.54
N ARG A 14 3.10 -2.10 -13.52
CA ARG A 14 4.14 -1.90 -12.50
C ARG A 14 3.48 -1.31 -11.25
N ILE A 15 3.60 -2.00 -10.12
CA ILE A 15 2.85 -1.67 -8.91
C ILE A 15 3.82 -1.38 -7.75
N LEU A 16 3.62 -0.23 -7.10
CA LEU A 16 4.26 0.13 -5.84
C LEU A 16 3.27 -0.06 -4.70
N LEU A 17 3.66 -0.82 -3.68
CA LEU A 17 2.89 -1.00 -2.44
C LEU A 17 3.62 -0.30 -1.31
N VAL A 18 2.91 0.61 -0.65
CA VAL A 18 3.46 1.53 0.35
C VAL A 18 2.90 1.21 1.72
N GLY A 19 3.78 1.10 2.71
CA GLY A 19 3.39 0.88 4.10
C GLY A 19 2.89 -0.55 4.35
N GLU A 20 3.46 -1.53 3.65
CA GLU A 20 3.21 -2.94 3.94
C GLU A 20 3.70 -3.26 5.35
N VAL A 21 2.87 -4.00 6.08
CA VAL A 21 3.14 -4.38 7.48
C VAL A 21 3.69 -5.81 7.50
N ASP A 22 2.82 -6.80 7.29
CA ASP A 22 3.21 -8.21 7.19
C ASP A 22 3.38 -8.68 5.73
N PHE A 23 3.33 -7.78 4.75
CA PHE A 23 3.46 -8.04 3.32
C PHE A 23 2.41 -9.01 2.72
N SER A 24 1.36 -9.34 3.46
CA SER A 24 0.36 -10.32 3.03
C SER A 24 -0.46 -9.86 1.81
N PHE A 25 -0.68 -8.55 1.66
CA PHE A 25 -1.39 -7.99 0.52
C PHE A 25 -0.57 -8.11 -0.77
N SER A 26 0.69 -7.69 -0.73
CA SER A 26 1.64 -7.86 -1.84
C SER A 26 1.77 -9.32 -2.25
N LEU A 27 1.85 -10.24 -1.27
CA LEU A 27 1.97 -11.67 -1.55
C LEU A 27 0.71 -12.23 -2.23
N SER A 28 -0.48 -11.75 -1.86
CA SER A 28 -1.72 -12.13 -2.51
C SER A 28 -1.72 -11.79 -4.00
N LEU A 29 -1.26 -10.58 -4.36
CA LEU A 29 -1.09 -10.17 -5.76
C LEU A 29 -0.04 -11.03 -6.48
N ALA A 30 1.12 -11.22 -5.85
CA ALA A 30 2.22 -12.01 -6.42
C ALA A 30 1.79 -13.44 -6.76
N ARG A 31 1.06 -14.10 -5.86
CA ARG A 31 0.52 -15.46 -6.07
C ARG A 31 -0.50 -15.48 -7.20
N ALA A 32 -1.43 -14.52 -7.26
CA ALA A 32 -2.41 -14.42 -8.34
C ALA A 32 -1.75 -14.18 -9.71
N PHE A 33 -0.67 -13.40 -9.75
CA PHE A 33 0.12 -13.16 -10.95
C PHE A 33 1.07 -14.34 -11.27
N GLY A 34 1.38 -15.17 -10.28
CA GLY A 34 2.38 -16.24 -10.36
C GLY A 34 3.82 -15.71 -10.52
N SER A 35 4.04 -14.44 -10.24
CA SER A 35 5.32 -13.73 -10.26
C SER A 35 5.13 -12.36 -9.61
N ALA A 36 6.21 -11.77 -9.10
CA ALA A 36 6.23 -10.46 -8.47
C ALA A 36 7.27 -9.51 -9.09
N THR A 37 7.82 -9.82 -10.27
CA THR A 37 8.84 -8.98 -10.92
C THR A 37 8.36 -7.57 -11.27
N ASN A 38 7.05 -7.36 -11.34
CA ASN A 38 6.39 -6.08 -11.55
C ASN A 38 5.99 -5.37 -10.24
N LEU A 39 6.33 -5.94 -9.07
CA LEU A 39 5.95 -5.42 -7.77
C LEU A 39 7.16 -4.84 -7.02
N THR A 40 6.95 -3.66 -6.43
CA THR A 40 7.82 -3.10 -5.41
C THR A 40 7.00 -2.98 -4.13
N ALA A 41 7.34 -3.75 -3.09
CA ALA A 41 6.65 -3.72 -1.81
C ALA A 41 7.53 -3.04 -0.77
N THR A 42 6.97 -2.08 -0.04
CA THR A 42 7.74 -1.23 0.86
C THR A 42 7.12 -1.14 2.25
N SER A 43 7.96 -1.19 3.29
CA SER A 43 7.54 -1.04 4.69
C SER A 43 8.26 0.11 5.37
N LEU A 44 7.61 0.72 6.36
CA LEU A 44 8.29 1.67 7.26
C LEU A 44 9.19 0.92 8.25
N ASP A 45 8.67 -0.15 8.86
CA ASP A 45 9.39 -1.01 9.80
C ASP A 45 10.60 -1.67 9.12
N THR A 46 11.66 -1.94 9.89
CA THR A 46 12.82 -2.72 9.44
C THR A 46 12.44 -4.19 9.27
N ARG A 47 13.29 -4.96 8.59
CA ARG A 47 13.08 -6.40 8.45
C ARG A 47 12.99 -7.08 9.81
N GLU A 48 13.90 -6.75 10.73
CA GLU A 48 13.97 -7.33 12.07
C GLU A 48 12.70 -7.03 12.87
N GLU A 49 12.19 -5.80 12.81
CA GLU A 49 10.94 -5.41 13.45
C GLU A 49 9.76 -6.21 12.87
N ILE A 50 9.73 -6.42 11.56
CA ILE A 50 8.68 -7.21 10.92
C ILE A 50 8.73 -8.69 11.36
N GLU A 51 9.92 -9.28 11.39
CA GLU A 51 10.12 -10.66 11.82
C GLU A 51 9.73 -10.86 13.29
N LEU A 52 9.95 -9.85 14.14
CA LEU A 52 9.60 -9.89 15.56
C LEU A 52 8.10 -9.66 15.82
N ASN A 53 7.49 -8.71 15.12
CA ASN A 53 6.14 -8.22 15.42
C ASN A 53 5.03 -8.94 14.64
N TYR A 54 5.34 -9.58 13.51
CA TYR A 54 4.35 -10.22 12.66
C TYR A 54 4.73 -11.67 12.36
N ALA A 55 3.98 -12.61 12.95
CA ALA A 55 4.25 -14.05 12.87
C ALA A 55 4.49 -14.58 11.44
N ASN A 56 3.78 -14.03 10.44
CA ASN A 56 3.92 -14.43 9.04
C ASN A 56 4.80 -13.49 8.20
N GLY A 57 5.27 -12.36 8.77
CA GLY A 57 5.99 -11.33 8.03
C GLY A 57 7.24 -11.86 7.35
N LYS A 58 8.04 -12.65 8.08
CA LYS A 58 9.24 -13.31 7.54
C LYS A 58 8.94 -14.18 6.32
N ALA A 59 8.02 -15.15 6.49
CA ALA A 59 7.65 -16.09 5.45
C ALA A 59 7.08 -15.37 4.22
N ASN A 60 6.28 -14.31 4.43
CA ASN A 60 5.73 -13.52 3.35
C ASN A 60 6.80 -12.78 2.54
N ILE A 61 7.78 -12.16 3.22
CA ILE A 61 8.91 -11.48 2.58
C ILE A 61 9.78 -12.47 1.78
N GLU A 62 10.07 -13.63 2.36
CA GLU A 62 10.87 -14.68 1.72
C GLU A 62 10.20 -15.19 0.44
N GLU A 63 8.89 -15.47 0.50
CA GLU A 63 8.15 -15.92 -0.68
C GLU A 63 8.03 -14.82 -1.75
N LEU A 64 7.78 -13.57 -1.35
CA LEU A 64 7.75 -12.43 -2.27
C LEU A 64 9.08 -12.27 -3.01
N THR A 65 10.19 -12.34 -2.27
CA THR A 65 11.54 -12.25 -2.83
C THR A 65 11.79 -13.39 -3.82
N ARG A 66 11.39 -14.62 -3.47
CA ARG A 66 11.46 -15.79 -4.35
C ARG A 66 10.64 -15.64 -5.63
N LEU A 67 9.51 -14.94 -5.57
CA LEU A 67 8.67 -14.62 -6.73
C LEU A 67 9.20 -13.45 -7.58
N GLY A 68 10.30 -12.81 -7.16
CA GLY A 68 10.97 -11.72 -7.87
C GLY A 68 10.53 -10.32 -7.45
N CYS A 69 9.85 -10.17 -6.30
CA CYS A 69 9.46 -8.87 -5.77
C CYS A 69 10.69 -8.05 -5.36
N THR A 70 10.67 -6.76 -5.64
CA THR A 70 11.59 -5.82 -4.96
C THR A 70 11.00 -5.47 -3.60
N VAL A 71 11.67 -5.83 -2.51
CA VAL A 71 11.24 -5.52 -1.14
C VAL A 71 12.17 -4.45 -0.54
N ILE A 72 11.61 -3.37 0.02
CA ILE A 72 12.37 -2.24 0.57
C ILE A 72 11.84 -1.91 1.97
N HIS A 73 12.72 -1.90 2.96
CA HIS A 73 12.39 -1.55 4.34
C HIS A 73 12.83 -0.12 4.68
N GLY A 74 12.35 0.46 5.79
CA GLY A 74 12.69 1.83 6.18
C GLY A 74 12.12 2.90 5.25
N PHE A 75 11.11 2.57 4.46
CA PHE A 75 10.57 3.42 3.41
C PHE A 75 9.52 4.40 3.97
N ASN A 76 9.90 5.67 4.05
CA ASN A 76 9.04 6.73 4.56
C ASN A 76 8.34 7.49 3.40
N VAL A 77 7.02 7.66 3.52
CA VAL A 77 6.15 8.30 2.52
C VAL A 77 6.48 9.78 2.27
N HIS A 78 7.14 10.45 3.22
CA HIS A 78 7.60 11.84 3.09
C HIS A 78 8.93 11.96 2.35
N SER A 79 9.71 10.88 2.29
CA SER A 79 11.04 10.81 1.67
C SER A 79 11.11 9.75 0.57
N MET A 80 10.02 9.58 -0.19
CA MET A 80 9.94 8.70 -1.36
C MET A 80 10.90 9.18 -2.47
N ARG A 81 12.19 8.84 -2.35
CA ARG A 81 13.22 9.01 -3.37
C ARG A 81 13.57 7.63 -3.93
N LEU A 82 12.61 6.96 -4.54
CA LEU A 82 12.88 5.70 -5.25
C LEU A 82 12.86 5.93 -6.76
N ALA A 83 13.97 5.49 -7.36
CA ALA A 83 14.29 5.44 -8.78
C ALA A 83 14.49 6.78 -9.52
N PRO A 84 15.44 6.82 -10.48
CA PRO A 84 15.50 7.90 -11.47
C PRO A 84 14.17 8.03 -12.22
N ARG A 85 13.87 9.25 -12.69
CA ARG A 85 12.60 9.67 -13.34
C ARG A 85 12.08 8.77 -14.49
N SER A 86 12.87 7.82 -14.96
CA SER A 86 12.60 6.96 -16.12
C SER A 86 11.65 5.78 -15.85
N GLU A 87 11.32 5.48 -14.59
CA GLU A 87 10.53 4.27 -14.27
C GLU A 87 9.37 4.55 -13.31
N ARG A 88 8.30 5.14 -13.85
CA ARG A 88 7.05 5.44 -13.13
C ARG A 88 6.14 4.21 -12.98
N TYR A 89 5.29 4.23 -11.96
CA TYR A 89 4.36 3.16 -11.63
C TYR A 89 2.99 3.35 -12.28
N ASP A 90 2.39 2.25 -12.73
CA ASP A 90 1.00 2.23 -13.19
C ASP A 90 0.04 2.34 -12.00
N ARG A 91 0.38 1.71 -10.88
CA ARG A 91 -0.43 1.72 -9.66
C ARG A 91 0.45 1.99 -8.45
N ILE A 92 0.04 2.93 -7.60
CA ILE A 92 0.65 3.16 -6.28
C ILE A 92 -0.42 2.92 -5.24
N ILE A 93 -0.22 1.94 -4.35
CA ILE A 93 -1.23 1.45 -3.42
C ILE A 93 -0.78 1.78 -1.99
N PHE A 94 -1.67 2.40 -1.22
CA PHE A 94 -1.49 2.63 0.22
C PHE A 94 -2.74 2.17 0.98
N ASN A 95 -2.64 1.00 1.61
CA ASN A 95 -3.77 0.39 2.29
C ASN A 95 -3.84 0.80 3.76
N PHE A 96 -5.00 1.32 4.17
CA PHE A 96 -5.33 1.69 5.54
C PHE A 96 -4.26 2.55 6.24
N PRO A 97 -3.87 3.70 5.65
CA PRO A 97 -2.93 4.61 6.31
C PRO A 97 -3.41 4.94 7.72
N HIS A 98 -2.57 4.69 8.71
CA HIS A 98 -2.91 4.93 10.10
C HIS A 98 -1.77 5.66 10.81
N SER A 99 -2.04 6.89 11.26
CA SER A 99 -1.23 7.67 12.18
C SER A 99 -2.15 8.62 12.93
N GLY A 100 -1.76 9.13 14.10
CA GLY A 100 -2.58 10.18 14.75
C GLY A 100 -2.43 11.57 14.09
N LEU A 101 -1.65 11.68 13.00
CA LEU A 101 -1.61 12.83 12.08
C LEU A 101 -2.00 12.37 10.66
N HIS A 102 -3.16 11.72 10.55
CA HIS A 102 -3.57 11.03 9.32
C HIS A 102 -3.61 11.93 8.08
N GLN A 103 -4.15 13.15 8.20
CA GLN A 103 -4.25 14.07 7.04
C GLN A 103 -2.88 14.50 6.53
N GLU A 104 -1.91 14.71 7.42
CA GLU A 104 -0.54 15.07 7.03
C GLU A 104 0.17 13.90 6.35
N LEU A 105 -0.02 12.69 6.87
CA LEU A 105 0.50 11.46 6.27
C LEU A 105 -0.05 11.26 4.86
N VAL A 106 -1.36 11.35 4.68
CA VAL A 106 -2.01 11.19 3.37
C VAL A 106 -1.61 12.30 2.42
N ARG A 107 -1.55 13.56 2.87
CA ARG A 107 -1.07 14.69 2.05
C ARG A 107 0.37 14.47 1.59
N GLY A 108 1.24 14.03 2.49
CA GLY A 108 2.65 13.72 2.19
C GLY A 108 2.77 12.59 1.18
N PHE A 109 2.04 11.50 1.39
CA PHE A 109 1.95 10.38 0.46
C PHE A 109 1.47 10.83 -0.93
N LEU A 110 0.35 11.56 -1.03
CA LEU A 110 -0.20 12.02 -2.31
C LEU A 110 0.79 12.90 -3.08
N LYS A 111 1.46 13.82 -2.38
CA LYS A 111 2.51 14.68 -2.96
C LYS A 111 3.67 13.88 -3.54
N SER A 112 4.09 12.83 -2.85
CA SER A 112 5.17 11.94 -3.27
C SER A 112 4.74 11.01 -4.40
N ALA A 113 3.60 10.35 -4.25
CA ALA A 113 3.02 9.42 -5.22
C ALA A 113 2.76 10.10 -6.58
N LYS A 114 2.30 11.36 -6.58
CA LYS A 114 2.12 12.15 -7.81
C LYS A 114 3.39 12.25 -8.67
N LYS A 115 4.57 12.25 -8.06
CA LYS A 115 5.85 12.34 -8.78
C LYS A 115 6.30 10.99 -9.37
N MET A 116 5.73 9.89 -8.89
CA MET A 116 6.14 8.52 -9.21
C MET A 116 5.11 7.77 -10.05
N VAL A 117 3.86 8.20 -10.03
CA VAL A 117 2.78 7.63 -10.85
C VAL A 117 2.95 8.07 -12.30
N LYS A 118 2.59 7.21 -13.26
CA LYS A 118 2.59 7.55 -14.70
C LYS A 118 1.63 8.70 -14.98
N ASP A 119 2.02 9.58 -15.91
CA ASP A 119 1.19 10.73 -16.29
C ASP A 119 -0.06 10.31 -17.09
N LYS A 120 -0.01 9.16 -17.78
CA LYS A 120 -1.15 8.55 -18.49
C LYS A 120 -1.52 7.23 -17.82
N ASP A 121 -2.82 7.02 -17.58
CA ASP A 121 -3.42 5.80 -17.03
C ASP A 121 -2.85 5.32 -15.68
N GLY A 122 -2.09 6.19 -15.01
CA GLY A 122 -1.51 5.95 -13.70
C GLY A 122 -2.50 6.29 -12.60
N GLU A 123 -2.66 5.39 -11.64
CA GLU A 123 -3.64 5.54 -10.55
C GLU A 123 -2.95 5.41 -9.19
N ILE A 124 -3.43 6.22 -8.22
CA ILE A 124 -3.04 6.15 -6.82
C ILE A 124 -4.25 5.62 -6.06
N HIS A 125 -4.09 4.49 -5.38
CA HIS A 125 -5.16 3.81 -4.66
C HIS A 125 -4.91 3.96 -3.16
N ILE A 126 -5.85 4.59 -2.47
CA ILE A 126 -5.86 4.65 -1.01
C ILE A 126 -7.07 3.86 -0.52
N THR A 127 -6.83 2.87 0.32
CA THR A 127 -7.90 2.16 1.00
C THR A 127 -8.07 2.76 2.38
N HIS A 128 -9.26 3.22 2.74
CA HIS A 128 -9.56 3.72 4.08
C HIS A 128 -10.95 3.28 4.53
N LYS A 129 -11.23 3.40 5.84
CA LYS A 129 -12.57 3.18 6.37
C LYS A 129 -13.45 4.39 6.05
N THR A 130 -14.71 4.15 5.69
CA THR A 130 -15.68 5.19 5.35
C THR A 130 -16.62 5.54 6.51
N ALA A 131 -16.58 4.79 7.61
CA ALA A 131 -17.34 5.11 8.82
C ALA A 131 -16.65 6.20 9.66
N HIS A 132 -17.43 6.96 10.43
CA HIS A 132 -16.90 7.90 11.41
C HIS A 132 -15.96 7.18 12.43
N PRO A 133 -14.84 7.78 12.85
CA PRO A 133 -14.35 9.14 12.54
C PRO A 133 -13.53 9.26 11.24
N PHE A 134 -13.35 8.17 10.50
CA PHE A 134 -12.47 8.09 9.32
C PHE A 134 -13.02 8.86 8.10
N SER A 135 -14.35 9.01 8.02
CA SER A 135 -15.02 9.81 6.98
C SER A 135 -14.65 11.29 7.01
N GLU A 136 -14.30 11.84 8.17
CA GLU A 136 -13.96 13.26 8.35
C GLU A 136 -12.61 13.63 7.73
N TRP A 137 -11.85 12.64 7.28
CA TRP A 137 -10.49 12.81 6.78
C TRP A 137 -10.43 13.44 5.39
N LYS A 138 -11.56 13.45 4.65
CA LYS A 138 -11.73 14.21 3.40
C LYS A 138 -10.55 13.98 2.42
N ILE A 139 -10.21 12.71 2.17
CA ILE A 139 -9.06 12.31 1.34
C ILE A 139 -9.14 12.91 -0.06
N GLU A 140 -10.34 13.00 -0.62
CA GLU A 140 -10.60 13.65 -1.91
C GLU A 140 -10.11 15.11 -1.93
N ILE A 141 -10.47 15.91 -0.91
CA ILE A 141 -10.02 17.30 -0.77
C ILE A 141 -8.49 17.39 -0.64
N LEU A 142 -7.86 16.44 0.05
CA LEU A 142 -6.39 16.37 0.14
C LEU A 142 -5.75 16.02 -1.22
N ALA A 143 -6.40 15.19 -2.03
CA ALA A 143 -5.96 14.83 -3.37
C ALA A 143 -6.08 16.01 -4.34
N GLU A 144 -7.22 16.71 -4.34
CA GLU A 144 -7.45 17.92 -5.13
C GLU A 144 -6.44 19.01 -4.82
N ALA A 145 -6.13 19.24 -3.54
CA ALA A 145 -5.11 20.20 -3.13
C ALA A 145 -3.69 19.83 -3.62
N ASN A 146 -3.47 18.57 -4.01
CA ASN A 146 -2.23 18.10 -4.66
C ASN A 146 -2.36 18.01 -6.19
N GLY A 147 -3.46 18.50 -6.78
CA GLY A 147 -3.75 18.45 -8.21
C GLY A 147 -3.91 17.03 -8.74
N LEU A 148 -4.56 16.18 -7.94
CA LEU A 148 -5.07 14.86 -8.31
C LEU A 148 -6.61 14.94 -8.31
N CYS A 149 -7.28 14.06 -9.05
CA CYS A 149 -8.74 13.96 -9.03
C CYS A 149 -9.16 12.54 -8.66
N LEU A 150 -10.30 12.41 -7.98
CA LEU A 150 -10.92 11.12 -7.74
C LEU A 150 -11.47 10.57 -9.06
N THR A 151 -11.03 9.38 -9.45
CA THR A 151 -11.50 8.71 -10.67
C THR A 151 -12.57 7.67 -10.39
N GLN A 152 -12.43 6.96 -9.27
CA GLN A 152 -13.30 5.84 -8.92
C GLN A 152 -13.26 5.57 -7.41
N GLU A 153 -14.41 5.19 -6.85
CA GLU A 153 -14.52 4.60 -5.52
C GLU A 153 -14.96 3.14 -5.66
N VAL A 154 -14.31 2.24 -4.90
CA VAL A 154 -14.62 0.80 -4.93
C VAL A 154 -14.61 0.27 -3.51
N GLU A 155 -15.61 -0.53 -3.16
CA GLU A 155 -15.64 -1.23 -1.88
C GLU A 155 -14.46 -2.21 -1.75
N PHE A 156 -13.69 -2.07 -0.68
CA PHE A 156 -12.61 -2.99 -0.36
C PHE A 156 -13.13 -4.18 0.42
N ASN A 157 -13.00 -5.38 -0.15
CA ASN A 157 -13.31 -6.62 0.54
C ASN A 157 -12.05 -7.48 0.66
N LYS A 158 -11.63 -7.75 1.90
CA LYS A 158 -10.43 -8.54 2.21
C LYS A 158 -10.46 -9.95 1.60
N TRP A 159 -11.64 -10.55 1.45
CA TRP A 159 -11.81 -11.91 0.95
C TRP A 159 -11.43 -12.05 -0.52
N TYR A 160 -11.35 -10.95 -1.27
CA TYR A 160 -10.81 -10.95 -2.64
C TYR A 160 -9.29 -11.09 -2.70
N PHE A 161 -8.60 -11.04 -1.56
CA PHE A 161 -7.15 -11.14 -1.45
C PHE A 161 -6.79 -12.33 -0.57
N PRO A 162 -6.70 -13.56 -1.13
CA PRO A 162 -6.37 -14.75 -0.36
C PRO A 162 -5.08 -14.59 0.43
N GLY A 163 -5.13 -14.89 1.73
CA GLY A 163 -4.00 -14.76 2.66
C GLY A 163 -3.78 -13.36 3.22
N TYR A 164 -4.49 -12.33 2.73
CA TYR A 164 -4.37 -10.97 3.26
C TYR A 164 -4.91 -10.87 4.69
N SER A 165 -4.14 -10.26 5.57
CA SER A 165 -4.54 -9.91 6.93
C SER A 165 -4.26 -8.43 7.18
N ASN A 166 -5.28 -7.67 7.58
CA ASN A 166 -5.06 -6.29 7.99
C ASN A 166 -4.33 -6.26 9.34
N LYS A 167 -3.18 -5.60 9.38
CA LYS A 167 -2.35 -5.40 10.58
C LYS A 167 -2.10 -3.90 10.77
N LYS A 168 -1.95 -3.48 12.03
CA LYS A 168 -1.45 -2.14 12.37
C LYS A 168 0.07 -2.22 12.50
N GLY A 169 0.77 -1.18 12.04
CA GLY A 169 2.22 -1.05 12.22
C GLY A 169 2.61 -0.97 13.70
N SER A 170 3.86 -1.33 14.03
CA SER A 170 4.39 -1.39 15.39
C SER A 170 4.79 -0.04 15.99
N GLY A 171 4.64 1.06 15.24
CA GLY A 171 4.99 2.41 15.70
C GLY A 171 4.18 2.87 16.92
N PRO A 172 4.70 3.86 17.69
CA PRO A 172 4.08 4.32 18.92
C PRO A 172 2.63 4.75 18.66
N CYS A 173 1.72 4.05 19.32
CA CYS A 173 0.30 4.31 19.32
C CYS A 173 0.07 5.67 20.00
N TRP A 174 -0.16 6.73 19.24
CA TRP A 174 -0.91 7.86 19.80
C TRP A 174 -2.32 7.33 20.05
N ALA A 175 -2.59 7.08 21.32
CA ALA A 175 -3.68 6.27 21.81
C ALA A 175 -5.04 6.73 21.31
N PHE A 176 -5.82 5.79 20.77
CA PHE A 176 -7.24 5.74 21.07
C PHE A 176 -7.52 4.38 21.72
N PRO A 177 -8.17 4.36 22.90
CA PRO A 177 -8.53 3.11 23.54
C PRO A 177 -9.69 2.47 22.76
N SER A 178 -9.72 1.14 22.80
CA SER A 178 -10.82 0.23 22.42
C SER A 178 -10.62 -0.54 21.11
N PRO A 179 -10.94 -1.85 21.13
CA PRO A 179 -10.79 -2.74 20.00
C PRO A 179 -11.87 -2.42 18.96
N CYS A 180 -11.48 -2.06 17.74
CA CYS A 180 -12.45 -1.95 16.65
C CYS A 180 -12.73 -3.35 16.08
N PRO A 181 -13.99 -3.80 16.03
CA PRO A 181 -14.36 -5.02 15.32
C PRO A 181 -14.03 -4.87 13.83
N THR A 182 -13.52 -5.94 13.26
CA THR A 182 -13.34 -6.09 11.81
C THR A 182 -14.72 -6.28 11.17
N LEU A 183 -15.14 -5.33 10.34
CA LEU A 183 -16.04 -5.58 9.21
C LEU A 183 -15.14 -5.75 7.97
#